data_AF-A0A392PL66-F1
#
_entry.id   AF-A0A392PL66-F1
#
_cell.length_a   1.000
_cell.length_b   1.000
_cell.length_c   1.000
_cell.angle_alpha   90.00
_cell.angle_beta   90.00
_cell.angle_gamma   90.00
#
_symmetry.space_group_name_H-M   'P 1'
#
loop_
_entity.id
_entity.type
_entity.pdbx_description
1 polymer ?
#
loop_
_entity_poly.entity_id
_entity_poly.type
_entity_poly.pdbx_seq_one_letter_code
_entity_poly.pdbx_strand_id
1 'polypeptide(L)' 'GVVNVVMGNAPDIGDALIASPQVRKITFTGSTAVGKKLMAGSAETVKKV' A
#
# COMPACT_ATOMS: atom_id res chain seq x y z
N GLY A 1 13.41 -10.11 -6.75
CA GLY A 1 13.37 -9.39 -8.03
C GLY A 1 13.58 -7.91 -7.78
N VAL A 2 14.05 -7.15 -8.78
CA VAL A 2 14.31 -5.70 -8.65
C VAL A 2 13.04 -4.87 -8.93
N VAL A 3 12.23 -5.29 -9.90
CA VAL A 3 10.94 -4.66 -10.24
C VAL A 3 9.91 -5.76 -10.42
N ASN A 4 8.72 -5.58 -9.86
CA ASN A 4 7.59 -6.49 -9.99
C ASN A 4 6.35 -5.67 -10.35
N VAL A 5 5.55 -6.14 -11.30
CA VAL A 5 4.28 -5.54 -11.70
C VAL A 5 3.20 -6.57 -11.45
N VAL A 6 2.15 -6.15 -10.74
CA VAL A 6 1.02 -7.02 -10.36
C VAL A 6 -0.27 -6.35 -10.80
N MET A 7 -1.16 -7.12 -11.41
CA MET A 7 -2.48 -6.68 -11.86
C MET A 7 -3.54 -7.57 -11.21
N GLY A 8 -4.63 -6.98 -10.78
CA GLY A 8 -5.70 -7.72 -10.10
C GLY A 8 -6.57 -6.80 -9.26
N ASN A 9 -7.17 -7.36 -8.21
CA ASN A 9 -8.05 -6.64 -7.30
C ASN A 9 -7.24 -5.64 -6.45
N ALA A 10 -7.43 -4.35 -6.70
CA ALA A 10 -6.67 -3.28 -6.06
C ALA A 10 -6.83 -3.25 -4.52
N PRO A 11 -8.04 -3.35 -3.95
CA PRO A 11 -8.23 -3.53 -2.50
C PRO A 11 -7.36 -4.63 -1.88
N ASP A 12 -7.46 -5.86 -2.40
CA ASP A 12 -6.77 -7.02 -1.81
C ASP A 12 -5.25 -6.87 -1.89
N ILE A 13 -4.74 -6.36 -3.01
CA ILE A 13 -3.31 -6.09 -3.21
C ILE A 13 -2.85 -4.98 -2.26
N GLY A 14 -3.61 -3.90 -2.13
CA GLY A 14 -3.30 -2.79 -1.24
C GLY A 14 -3.20 -3.22 0.22
N ASP A 15 -4.20 -3.97 0.69
CA ASP A 15 -4.25 -4.48 2.06
C ASP A 15 -3.07 -5.44 2.34
N ALA A 16 -2.74 -6.32 1.40
CA ALA A 16 -1.57 -7.21 1.51
C ALA A 16 -0.23 -6.44 1.54
N LEU A 17 -0.06 -5.43 0.70
CA LEU A 17 1.17 -4.62 0.65
C LEU A 17 1.34 -3.76 1.90
N ILE A 18 0.24 -3.27 2.47
CA ILE A 18 0.24 -2.50 3.71
C ILE A 18 0.56 -3.41 4.90
N ALA A 19 -0.01 -4.61 4.99
CA ALA A 19 0.27 -5.54 6.09
C ALA A 19 1.68 -6.16 6.04
N SER A 20 2.32 -6.23 4.86
CA SER A 20 3.61 -6.89 4.70
C SER A 20 4.76 -6.15 5.41
N PRO A 21 5.50 -6.78 6.34
CA PRO A 21 6.65 -6.14 7.00
C PRO A 21 7.83 -5.88 6.05
N GLN A 22 7.82 -6.49 4.85
CA GLN A 22 8.89 -6.31 3.86
C GLN A 22 8.78 -4.97 3.12
N VAL A 23 7.57 -4.42 3.00
CA VAL A 23 7.33 -3.14 2.31
C VAL A 23 7.56 -1.99 3.28
N ARG A 24 8.54 -1.12 2.99
CA ARG A 24 8.98 -0.03 3.89
C ARG A 24 8.46 1.36 3.51
N LYS A 25 7.98 1.51 2.28
CA LYS A 25 7.43 2.76 1.73
C LYS A 25 6.28 2.42 0.80
N ILE A 26 5.21 3.21 0.88
CA ILE A 26 4.09 3.16 -0.06
C ILE A 26 3.98 4.54 -0.70
N THR A 27 3.70 4.58 -2.00
CA THR A 27 3.38 5.81 -2.72
C THR A 27 2.14 5.54 -3.53
N PHE A 28 1.19 6.46 -3.48
CA PHE A 28 -0.11 6.31 -4.13
C PHE A 28 -0.50 7.59 -4.82
N THR A 29 -1.05 7.45 -6.02
CA THR A 29 -1.66 8.53 -6.79
C THR A 29 -3.06 8.09 -7.18
N GLY A 30 -4.06 8.90 -6.81
CA GLY A 30 -5.46 8.58 -7.05
C GLY A 30 -6.39 9.44 -6.20
N SER A 31 -7.57 8.91 -5.86
CA SER A 31 -8.55 9.66 -5.08
C SER A 31 -8.11 9.85 -3.63
N THR A 32 -8.44 11.00 -3.05
CA THR A 32 -8.13 11.34 -1.66
C THR A 32 -8.76 10.34 -0.68
N ALA A 33 -9.95 9.81 -1.00
CA ALA A 33 -10.63 8.82 -0.17
C ALA A 33 -9.82 7.53 -0.05
N VAL A 34 -9.27 7.03 -1.17
CA VAL A 34 -8.41 5.84 -1.18
C VAL A 34 -7.08 6.14 -0.50
N GLY A 35 -6.48 7.29 -0.77
CA GLY A 35 -5.23 7.72 -0.12
C GLY A 35 -5.33 7.72 1.41
N LYS A 36 -6.42 8.25 1.97
CA LYS A 36 -6.69 8.22 3.42
C LYS A 36 -6.80 6.80 3.97
N LYS A 37 -7.48 5.89 3.25
CA LYS A 37 -7.58 4.47 3.65
C LYS A 37 -6.20 3.81 3.68
N LEU A 38 -5.39 4.02 2.64
CA LEU A 38 -4.05 3.45 2.56
C LEU A 38 -3.10 4.01 3.63
N MET A 39 -3.19 5.31 3.93
CA MET A 39 -2.42 5.94 5.01
C MET A 39 -2.80 5.37 6.38
N ALA A 40 -4.11 5.21 6.65
CA ALA A 40 -4.58 4.64 7.90
C ALA A 40 -4.08 3.21 8.11
N GLY A 41 -4.18 2.34 7.10
CA GLY A 41 -3.66 0.97 7.18
C GLY A 41 -2.13 0.92 7.33
N SER A 42 -1.41 1.86 6.71
CA SER A 42 0.05 1.94 6.78
C SER A 42 0.59 2.39 8.14
N ALA A 43 -0.27 2.93 9.01
CA ALA A 43 0.12 3.40 10.33
C ALA A 43 0.51 2.26 11.28
N GLU A 44 -0.17 1.10 11.18
CA GLU A 44 0.09 -0.07 12.04
C GLU A 44 1.51 -0.61 11.86
N THR A 45 2.07 -0.43 10.66
CA THR A 45 3.40 -0.90 10.29
C THR A 45 4.42 0.24 10.17
N VAL A 46 4.03 1.47 10.55
CA VAL A 46 4.84 2.70 10.55
C VAL A 46 5.57 2.90 9.22
N LYS A 47 4.86 2.68 8.10
CA LYS A 47 5.44 2.86 6.77
C LYS A 47 5.50 4.33 6.40
N LYS A 48 6.52 4.69 5.62
CA LYS A 48 6.56 6.01 4.97
C LYS A 48 5.50 6.05 3.87
N VAL A 49 4.54 6.95 4.00
CA VAL A 49 3.45 7.23 3.04
C VAL A 49 3.62 8.58 2.38
#